data_AF-A0A1W9J2P9-F1
#
_entry.id   AF-A0A1W9J2P9-F1
#
_cell.length_a   1.000
_cell.length_b   1.000
_cell.length_c   1.000
_cell.angle_alpha   90.00
_cell.angle_beta   90.00
_cell.angle_gamma   90.00
#
_symmetry.space_group_name_H-M   'P 1'
#
loop_
_entity.id
_entity.type
_entity.pdbx_description
1 polymer ?
#
loop_
_entity_poly.entity_id
_entity_poly.type
_entity_poly.pdbx_seq_one_letter_code
_entity_poly.pdbx_strand_id
1 'polypeptide(L)'
;MTRKSAAKPTRALLGRPADPEKCWRREIWTREQAQRVWPTWSQFLIYPKKMRTSANVHTFVGAMAQFNAAAYECLRWARWAEEDEVYVRCPDCNERVWSHGARRGKYRWRCVTKKMYEAHQKAKNYQVGAHSRNGCGGKFYDTKGTPFDTMQAPLGLVFFALYFPAEYIDQSLRVNKLHAQADELSTVLTTLKEPQHAELAVSLRHLAKVFCGTLFLEYQPIMVSEAGRILLQTNIAADDAARAARRAKIQGWKKVISTEYEAIRADVDRLERMDKAQAQRPAASARERTGRYRGLMGTMRRIASAAWFDSDPPSRGR
;
A
#
# COMPACT_ATOMS: atom_id res chain seq x y z
N MET A 1 -51.17 24.08 -2.65
CA MET A 1 -50.25 24.13 -1.50
C MET A 1 -49.26 22.97 -1.60
N THR A 2 -48.12 23.19 -2.24
CA THR A 2 -47.08 22.17 -2.45
C THR A 2 -45.99 22.32 -1.40
N ARG A 3 -45.92 21.38 -0.45
CA ARG A 3 -44.83 21.28 0.53
C ARG A 3 -43.55 20.90 -0.21
N LYS A 4 -42.65 21.86 -0.41
CA LYS A 4 -41.26 21.59 -0.79
C LYS A 4 -40.56 20.90 0.38
N SER A 5 -40.22 19.63 0.18
CA SER A 5 -39.27 18.89 1.01
C SER A 5 -37.92 19.59 0.95
N ALA A 6 -37.54 20.28 2.02
CA ALA A 6 -36.20 20.80 2.20
C ALA A 6 -35.26 19.61 2.49
N ALA A 7 -34.51 19.17 1.49
CA ALA A 7 -33.38 18.30 1.70
C ALA A 7 -32.37 19.06 2.58
N LYS A 8 -32.15 18.57 3.80
CA LYS A 8 -31.10 19.05 4.70
C LYS A 8 -29.74 18.84 4.00
N PRO A 9 -28.82 19.82 4.00
CA PRO A 9 -27.48 19.60 3.48
C PRO A 9 -26.80 18.52 4.32
N THR A 10 -26.37 17.46 3.65
CA THR A 10 -25.69 16.28 4.19
C THR A 10 -24.38 16.68 4.86
N ARG A 11 -24.47 17.08 6.13
CA ARG A 11 -23.34 17.46 7.00
C ARG A 11 -22.62 16.24 7.58
N ALA A 12 -22.32 15.25 6.74
CA ALA A 12 -21.76 13.97 7.17
C ALA A 12 -20.78 13.39 6.13
N LEU A 13 -19.64 14.06 5.92
CA LEU A 13 -18.47 13.45 5.25
C LEU A 13 -17.11 13.97 5.76
N LEU A 14 -17.09 14.93 6.69
CA LEU A 14 -15.90 15.37 7.39
C LEU A 14 -16.09 15.05 8.88
N GLY A 15 -15.95 13.76 9.21
CA GLY A 15 -15.91 13.31 10.59
C GLY A 15 -14.76 13.99 11.34
N ARG A 16 -14.95 14.15 12.66
CA ARG A 16 -13.97 14.61 13.67
C ARG A 16 -12.52 14.30 13.31
N PRO A 17 -11.54 15.14 13.72
CA PRO A 17 -10.12 14.85 13.53
C PRO A 17 -9.87 13.48 14.13
N ALA A 18 -9.67 12.49 13.25
CA ALA A 18 -9.17 11.21 13.67
C ALA A 18 -7.80 11.52 14.24
N ASP A 19 -7.58 11.12 15.48
CA ASP A 19 -6.28 10.76 16.03
C ASP A 19 -5.23 10.67 14.90
N PRO A 20 -4.18 11.51 14.85
CA PRO A 20 -3.29 11.56 13.71
C PRO A 20 -2.60 10.22 13.46
N GLU A 21 -2.58 9.28 14.42
CA GLU A 21 -2.16 7.88 14.21
C GLU A 21 -3.22 7.00 13.50
N LYS A 22 -4.50 7.39 13.52
CA LYS A 22 -5.63 6.68 12.90
C LYS A 22 -6.09 7.28 11.57
N CYS A 23 -5.71 8.51 11.22
CA CYS A 23 -6.10 9.13 9.95
C CYS A 23 -5.38 8.50 8.74
N TRP A 24 -4.20 7.92 8.95
CA TRP A 24 -3.43 7.16 7.95
C TRP A 24 -3.97 5.74 7.69
N ARG A 25 -5.30 5.55 7.67
CA ARG A 25 -5.91 4.24 7.35
C ARG A 25 -5.43 3.76 5.98
N ARG A 26 -4.52 2.79 6.03
CA ARG A 26 -4.07 1.68 5.16
C ARG A 26 -4.75 1.41 3.80
N GLU A 27 -5.75 2.14 3.35
CA GLU A 27 -6.56 1.79 2.18
C GLU A 27 -6.09 2.44 0.86
N ILE A 28 -5.19 3.43 0.91
CA ILE A 28 -4.66 4.14 -0.28
C ILE A 28 -3.13 4.31 -0.16
N TRP A 29 -2.37 3.21 -0.21
CA TRP A 29 -0.90 3.26 -0.02
C TRP A 29 -0.10 2.47 -1.03
N THR A 30 -0.72 1.59 -1.83
CA THR A 30 0.07 0.92 -2.88
C THR A 30 0.53 1.94 -3.90
N ARG A 31 1.66 1.66 -4.55
CA ARG A 31 2.25 2.55 -5.55
C ARG A 31 1.23 2.91 -6.62
N GLU A 32 0.48 1.92 -7.09
CA GLU A 32 -0.59 2.10 -8.06
C GLU A 32 -1.75 2.97 -7.54
N GLN A 33 -2.21 2.73 -6.31
CA GLN A 33 -3.32 3.50 -5.73
C GLN A 33 -2.93 4.96 -5.54
N ALA A 34 -1.72 5.22 -5.04
CA ALA A 34 -1.23 6.58 -4.86
C ALA A 34 -1.22 7.35 -6.19
N GLN A 35 -0.87 6.71 -7.29
CA GLN A 35 -0.91 7.31 -8.62
C GLN A 35 -2.33 7.56 -9.13
N ARG A 36 -3.24 6.60 -8.97
CA ARG A 36 -4.63 6.71 -9.45
C ARG A 36 -5.45 7.71 -8.66
N VAL A 37 -5.25 7.75 -7.34
CA VAL A 37 -6.08 8.54 -6.43
C VAL A 37 -5.59 9.98 -6.33
N TRP A 38 -4.30 10.18 -6.06
CA TRP A 38 -3.80 11.50 -5.68
C TRP A 38 -3.45 12.37 -6.90
N PRO A 39 -4.10 13.55 -7.04
CA PRO A 39 -3.80 14.49 -8.12
C PRO A 39 -2.36 15.04 -8.04
N THR A 40 -1.86 15.56 -9.15
CA THR A 40 -0.61 16.33 -9.14
C THR A 40 -0.79 17.62 -8.33
N TRP A 41 0.32 18.21 -7.88
CA TRP A 41 0.28 19.47 -7.13
C TRP A 41 -0.48 20.57 -7.88
N SER A 42 -0.33 20.64 -9.20
CA SER A 42 -0.96 21.65 -10.06
C SER A 42 -2.46 21.47 -10.23
N GLN A 43 -2.95 20.24 -10.11
CA GLN A 43 -4.38 19.92 -10.13
C GLN A 43 -5.00 20.10 -8.73
N PHE A 44 -4.20 19.90 -7.68
CA PHE A 44 -4.69 19.87 -6.31
C PHE A 44 -4.70 21.24 -5.64
N LEU A 45 -3.65 22.03 -5.83
CA LEU A 45 -3.41 23.27 -5.08
C LEU A 45 -3.88 24.50 -5.84
N ILE A 46 -4.36 25.51 -5.11
CA ILE A 46 -4.60 26.85 -5.65
C ILE A 46 -3.23 27.47 -5.91
N TYR A 47 -2.87 27.59 -7.19
CA TYR A 47 -1.59 28.17 -7.60
C TYR A 47 -1.78 29.56 -8.24
N PRO A 48 -1.71 30.66 -7.48
CA PRO A 48 -1.61 31.98 -8.07
C PRO A 48 -0.19 32.18 -8.63
N LYS A 49 -0.08 32.76 -9.84
CA LYS A 49 1.21 33.08 -10.50
C LYS A 49 2.21 33.88 -9.62
N LYS A 50 1.74 34.50 -8.52
CA LYS A 50 2.53 35.30 -7.56
C LYS A 50 2.82 34.59 -6.23
N MET A 51 2.76 33.25 -6.17
CA MET A 51 3.06 32.51 -4.93
C MET A 51 4.56 32.45 -4.56
N ARG A 52 5.46 33.02 -5.38
CA ARG A 52 6.93 33.08 -5.15
C ARG A 52 7.33 33.69 -3.80
N THR A 53 6.44 34.44 -3.15
CA THR A 53 6.70 35.12 -1.86
C THR A 53 5.53 34.99 -0.88
N SER A 54 4.57 34.09 -1.13
CA SER A 54 3.38 34.04 -0.25
C SER A 54 3.76 33.51 1.13
N ALA A 55 3.32 34.23 2.17
CA ALA A 55 3.44 33.80 3.56
C ALA A 55 2.96 32.34 3.77
N ASN A 56 2.02 31.88 2.95
CA ASN A 56 1.48 30.52 3.00
C ASN A 56 2.53 29.44 2.69
N VAL A 57 3.41 29.65 1.70
CA VAL A 57 4.49 28.69 1.38
C VAL A 57 5.51 28.66 2.51
N HIS A 58 5.84 29.80 3.10
CA HIS A 58 6.76 29.87 4.25
C HIS A 58 6.19 29.14 5.48
N THR A 59 4.95 29.44 5.85
CA THR A 59 4.24 28.75 6.95
C THR A 59 4.22 27.25 6.72
N PHE A 60 4.01 26.82 5.48
CA PHE A 60 3.91 25.40 5.18
C PHE A 60 5.26 24.68 5.10
N VAL A 61 6.33 25.33 4.62
CA VAL A 61 7.70 24.80 4.71
C VAL A 61 8.07 24.58 6.18
N GLY A 62 7.72 25.53 7.05
CA GLY A 62 7.89 25.38 8.51
C GLY A 62 7.08 24.22 9.08
N ALA A 63 5.82 24.05 8.66
CA ALA A 63 4.98 22.94 9.10
C ALA A 63 5.50 21.57 8.61
N MET A 64 5.93 21.48 7.35
CA MET A 64 6.45 20.25 6.75
C MET A 64 7.70 19.73 7.47
N ALA A 65 8.53 20.64 7.99
CA ALA A 65 9.65 20.27 8.84
C ALA A 65 9.23 19.57 10.16
N GLN A 66 8.02 19.86 10.66
CA GLN A 66 7.51 19.31 11.92
C GLN A 66 6.89 17.92 11.75
N PHE A 67 6.35 17.58 10.58
CA PHE A 67 5.74 16.27 10.29
C PHE A 67 6.76 15.18 9.91
N ASN A 68 7.94 15.21 10.54
CA ASN A 68 9.04 14.31 10.20
C ASN A 68 8.73 12.84 10.52
N ALA A 69 7.96 12.57 11.58
CA ALA A 69 7.56 11.20 11.92
C ALA A 69 6.73 10.54 10.80
N ALA A 70 5.72 11.22 10.29
CA ALA A 70 4.91 10.76 9.16
C ALA A 70 5.75 10.61 7.87
N ALA A 71 6.69 11.54 7.63
CA ALA A 71 7.63 11.41 6.50
C ALA A 71 8.51 10.15 6.61
N TYR A 72 8.95 9.77 7.82
CA TYR A 72 9.70 8.52 8.03
C TYR A 72 8.86 7.27 7.78
N GLU A 73 7.57 7.31 8.08
CA GLU A 73 6.66 6.23 7.71
C GLU A 73 6.56 6.11 6.19
N CYS A 74 6.37 7.22 5.48
CA CYS A 74 6.40 7.22 4.01
C CYS A 74 7.72 6.66 3.45
N LEU A 75 8.89 7.06 3.98
CA LEU A 75 10.16 6.49 3.52
C LEU A 75 10.24 4.98 3.73
N ARG A 76 9.77 4.49 4.87
CA ARG A 76 9.73 3.06 5.15
C ARG A 76 8.86 2.31 4.16
N TRP A 77 7.67 2.83 3.87
CA TRP A 77 6.79 2.26 2.85
C TRP A 77 7.46 2.27 1.46
N ALA A 78 8.13 3.35 1.08
CA ALA A 78 8.84 3.42 -0.20
C ALA A 78 9.97 2.39 -0.32
N ARG A 79 10.56 1.96 0.80
CA ARG A 79 11.70 1.03 0.79
C ARG A 79 11.33 -0.42 0.95
N TRP A 80 10.34 -0.71 1.77
CA TRP A 80 10.16 -2.05 2.33
C TRP A 80 8.77 -2.63 2.15
N ALA A 81 7.82 -1.86 1.60
CA ALA A 81 6.48 -2.36 1.41
C ALA A 81 6.43 -3.38 0.27
N GLU A 82 5.82 -4.53 0.54
CA GLU A 82 5.24 -5.38 -0.51
C GLU A 82 3.75 -5.05 -0.59
N GLU A 83 3.23 -4.87 -1.80
CA GLU A 83 1.90 -4.30 -2.05
C GLU A 83 0.74 -5.09 -1.44
N ASP A 84 0.97 -6.34 -1.05
CA ASP A 84 -0.04 -7.24 -0.50
C ASP A 84 -0.06 -7.34 1.03
N GLU A 85 0.99 -6.91 1.75
CA GLU A 85 1.04 -7.08 3.21
C GLU A 85 1.69 -5.89 3.96
N VAL A 86 1.02 -5.45 5.04
CA VAL A 86 1.42 -4.33 5.90
C VAL A 86 2.53 -4.73 6.88
N TYR A 87 3.63 -5.32 6.39
CA TYR A 87 4.80 -5.57 7.21
C TYR A 87 6.09 -5.32 6.46
N VAL A 88 7.09 -4.88 7.21
CA VAL A 88 8.45 -4.70 6.72
C VAL A 88 9.12 -6.08 6.68
N ARG A 89 9.85 -6.38 5.59
CA ARG A 89 10.69 -7.59 5.47
C ARG A 89 12.15 -7.27 5.71
N CYS A 90 12.90 -8.27 6.18
CA CYS A 90 14.34 -8.15 6.34
C CYS A 90 15.03 -8.18 4.98
N PRO A 91 15.92 -7.23 4.66
CA PRO A 91 16.66 -7.25 3.39
C PRO A 91 17.57 -8.46 3.23
N ASP A 92 18.04 -9.06 4.33
CA ASP A 92 19.02 -10.15 4.28
C ASP A 92 18.37 -11.53 4.11
N CYS A 93 17.21 -11.76 4.71
CA CYS A 93 16.57 -13.08 4.75
C CYS A 93 15.07 -13.09 4.44
N ASN A 94 14.51 -11.94 4.04
CA ASN A 94 13.12 -11.74 3.65
C ASN A 94 12.05 -12.09 4.73
N GLU A 95 12.48 -12.36 5.96
CA GLU A 95 11.59 -12.68 7.08
C GLU A 95 11.01 -11.42 7.74
N ARG A 96 9.94 -11.60 8.52
CA ARG A 96 9.26 -10.48 9.22
C ARG A 96 10.19 -9.78 10.21
N VAL A 97 10.08 -8.46 10.28
CA VAL A 97 10.86 -7.63 11.22
C VAL A 97 9.97 -6.94 12.25
N TRP A 98 10.56 -6.55 13.37
CA TRP A 98 9.94 -5.68 14.38
C TRP A 98 10.65 -4.35 14.44
N SER A 99 9.89 -3.29 14.77
CA SER A 99 10.48 -2.01 15.16
C SER A 99 11.12 -2.15 16.54
N HIS A 100 12.34 -1.64 16.69
CA HIS A 100 13.09 -1.73 17.95
C HIS A 100 13.72 -0.37 18.29
N GLY A 101 12.86 0.65 18.36
CA GLY A 101 13.20 2.00 18.81
C GLY A 101 13.33 3.03 17.69
N ALA A 102 13.21 4.30 18.09
CA ALA A 102 13.40 5.47 17.24
C ALA A 102 14.55 6.32 17.80
N ARG A 103 15.53 6.66 16.97
CA ARG A 103 16.56 7.66 17.32
C ARG A 103 16.43 8.84 16.37
N ARG A 104 16.06 10.01 16.88
CA ARG A 104 15.87 11.24 16.07
C ARG A 104 14.94 11.01 14.86
N GLY A 105 13.86 10.25 15.04
CA GLY A 105 12.91 9.89 13.97
C GLY A 105 13.37 8.75 13.05
N LYS A 106 14.66 8.38 13.05
CA LYS A 106 15.16 7.21 12.31
C LYS A 106 14.77 5.94 13.06
N TYR A 107 13.90 5.13 12.46
CA TYR A 107 13.50 3.85 13.03
C TYR A 107 14.56 2.78 12.76
N ARG A 108 14.80 1.96 13.78
CA ARG A 108 15.66 0.80 13.69
C ARG A 108 14.79 -0.45 13.62
N TRP A 109 15.04 -1.25 12.60
CA TRP A 109 14.38 -2.52 12.38
C TRP A 109 15.26 -3.66 12.82
N ARG A 110 14.62 -4.71 13.33
CA ARG A 110 15.30 -5.96 13.66
C ARG A 110 14.52 -7.14 13.13
N CYS A 111 15.18 -7.99 12.36
CA CYS A 111 14.63 -9.26 11.89
C CYS A 111 14.31 -10.17 13.07
N VAL A 112 13.13 -10.81 13.05
CA VAL A 112 12.62 -11.55 14.21
C VAL A 112 13.11 -12.99 14.16
N THR A 113 14.04 -13.30 15.05
CA THR A 113 14.45 -14.69 15.31
C THR A 113 13.37 -15.46 16.07
N LYS A 114 13.39 -16.79 15.99
CA LYS A 114 12.52 -17.68 16.76
C LYS A 114 12.58 -17.38 18.27
N LYS A 115 13.80 -17.24 18.80
CA LYS A 115 14.05 -16.92 20.22
C LYS A 115 13.41 -15.58 20.64
N MET A 116 13.49 -14.56 19.78
CA MET A 116 12.86 -13.26 20.05
C MET A 116 11.33 -13.35 20.02
N TYR A 117 10.78 -14.11 19.07
CA TYR A 117 9.35 -14.35 18.97
C TYR A 117 8.80 -15.04 20.22
N GLU A 118 9.42 -16.15 20.61
CA GLU A 118 9.05 -16.92 21.81
C GLU A 118 9.14 -16.08 23.09
N ALA A 119 10.21 -15.30 23.25
CA ALA A 119 10.37 -14.41 24.40
C ALA A 119 9.26 -13.36 24.49
N HIS A 120 8.89 -12.74 23.37
CA HIS A 120 7.81 -11.77 23.32
C HIS A 120 6.43 -12.41 23.56
N GLN A 121 6.17 -13.60 23.03
CA GLN A 121 4.91 -14.31 23.29
C GLN A 121 4.78 -14.73 24.75
N LYS A 122 5.88 -15.21 25.34
CA LYS A 122 5.96 -15.51 26.78
C LYS A 122 5.66 -14.27 27.63
N ALA A 123 6.20 -13.10 27.25
CA ALA A 123 5.91 -11.85 27.94
C ALA A 123 4.43 -11.40 27.83
N LYS A 124 3.70 -11.87 26.82
CA LYS A 124 2.29 -11.55 26.57
C LYS A 124 1.30 -12.65 27.00
N ASN A 125 1.76 -13.70 27.67
CA ASN A 125 0.95 -14.86 28.09
C ASN A 125 0.19 -15.56 26.94
N TYR A 126 0.72 -15.55 25.72
CA TYR A 126 0.14 -16.30 24.60
C TYR A 126 0.82 -17.65 24.40
N GLN A 127 0.04 -18.68 24.05
CA GLN A 127 0.59 -19.96 23.63
C GLN A 127 1.34 -19.80 22.30
N VAL A 128 2.57 -20.32 22.26
CA VAL A 128 3.42 -20.29 21.06
C VAL A 128 2.88 -21.31 20.07
N GLY A 129 2.18 -20.87 19.03
CA GLY A 129 1.83 -21.73 17.90
C GLY A 129 3.07 -22.17 17.12
N ALA A 130 2.99 -23.32 16.46
CA ALA A 130 4.09 -24.00 15.75
C ALA A 130 4.56 -23.31 14.44
N HIS A 131 4.47 -21.98 14.34
CA HIS A 131 4.99 -21.24 13.19
C HIS A 131 6.44 -20.83 13.46
N SER A 132 7.39 -21.51 12.80
CA SER A 132 8.80 -21.15 12.91
C SER A 132 9.05 -19.77 12.28
N ARG A 133 9.42 -18.79 13.11
CA ARG A 133 9.97 -17.51 12.64
C ARG A 133 11.47 -17.67 12.54
N ASN A 134 11.99 -17.86 11.33
CA ASN A 134 13.41 -18.15 11.09
C ASN A 134 14.22 -16.90 10.70
N GLY A 135 13.84 -15.73 11.21
CA GLY A 135 14.55 -14.49 10.91
C GLY A 135 16.00 -14.51 11.40
N CYS A 136 16.88 -13.77 10.70
CA CYS A 136 18.33 -13.76 10.94
C CYS A 136 18.77 -12.92 12.16
N GLY A 137 17.88 -12.12 12.76
CA GLY A 137 18.23 -11.21 13.87
C GLY A 137 18.95 -9.92 13.46
N GLY A 138 19.23 -9.76 12.16
CA GLY A 138 19.88 -8.61 11.55
C GLY A 138 19.17 -7.29 11.83
N LYS A 139 19.93 -6.20 11.85
CA LYS A 139 19.44 -4.84 12.14
C LYS A 139 19.66 -3.94 10.94
N PHE A 140 18.65 -3.14 10.60
CA PHE A 140 18.73 -2.17 9.50
C PHE A 140 17.95 -0.90 9.82
N TYR A 141 18.11 0.12 8.99
CA TYR A 141 17.51 1.45 9.20
C TYR A 141 16.83 1.92 7.92
N ASP A 142 15.76 2.70 8.07
CA ASP A 142 15.03 3.27 6.94
C ASP A 142 15.88 4.22 6.07
N THR A 143 16.96 4.79 6.61
CA THR A 143 17.86 5.71 5.87
C THR A 143 19.15 5.09 5.38
N LYS A 144 19.52 3.89 5.84
CA LYS A 144 20.84 3.32 5.53
C LYS A 144 20.94 2.93 4.05
N GLY A 145 22.03 3.34 3.39
CA GLY A 145 22.24 3.06 1.96
C GLY A 145 21.33 3.86 1.02
N THR A 146 20.76 4.97 1.50
CA THR A 146 19.98 5.92 0.69
C THR A 146 20.55 7.33 0.86
N PRO A 147 20.11 8.31 0.05
CA PRO A 147 20.53 9.70 0.20
C PRO A 147 20.22 10.32 1.57
N PHE A 148 19.45 9.65 2.42
CA PHE A 148 19.02 10.14 3.74
C PHE A 148 19.94 9.72 4.89
N ASP A 149 20.98 8.91 4.63
CA ASP A 149 21.79 8.30 5.70
C ASP A 149 22.47 9.36 6.57
N THR A 150 23.08 10.35 5.92
CA THR A 150 23.82 11.46 6.54
C THR A 150 23.01 12.75 6.64
N MET A 151 21.81 12.81 6.06
CA MET A 151 20.96 14.01 6.05
C MET A 151 20.52 14.43 7.46
N GLN A 152 20.57 15.73 7.73
CA GLN A 152 20.05 16.39 8.93
C GLN A 152 18.73 17.13 8.65
N ALA A 153 18.51 17.55 7.41
CA ALA A 153 17.29 18.20 6.96
C ALA A 153 16.07 17.33 7.28
N PRO A 154 14.94 17.94 7.70
CA PRO A 154 13.71 17.21 7.93
C PRO A 154 13.24 16.49 6.66
N LEU A 155 12.91 15.20 6.79
CA LEU A 155 12.48 14.37 5.67
C LEU A 155 11.16 14.86 5.06
N GLY A 156 10.32 15.53 5.85
CA GLY A 156 9.12 16.20 5.34
C GLY A 156 9.40 17.26 4.28
N LEU A 157 10.54 17.96 4.34
CA LEU A 157 10.96 18.90 3.30
C LEU A 157 11.31 18.19 1.99
N VAL A 158 11.94 17.02 2.08
CA VAL A 158 12.24 16.19 0.91
C VAL A 158 10.95 15.73 0.25
N PHE A 159 10.01 15.18 1.02
CA PHE A 159 8.71 14.78 0.46
C PHE A 159 7.95 15.96 -0.14
N PHE A 160 8.02 17.14 0.48
CA PHE A 160 7.42 18.33 -0.10
C PHE A 160 8.07 18.70 -1.43
N ALA A 161 9.39 18.65 -1.54
CA ALA A 161 10.12 18.93 -2.78
C ALA A 161 9.99 17.86 -3.88
N LEU A 162 9.56 16.65 -3.51
CA LEU A 162 9.19 15.61 -4.46
C LEU A 162 7.76 15.77 -5.00
N TYR A 163 6.89 16.47 -4.27
CA TYR A 163 5.50 16.73 -4.68
C TYR A 163 5.33 18.10 -5.35
N PHE A 164 5.93 19.14 -4.78
CA PHE A 164 5.84 20.54 -5.20
C PHE A 164 7.18 21.01 -5.78
N PRO A 165 7.21 21.98 -6.72
CA PRO A 165 8.45 22.40 -7.36
C PRO A 165 9.52 22.84 -6.34
N ALA A 166 10.67 22.18 -6.38
CA ALA A 166 11.71 22.27 -5.35
C ALA A 166 12.34 23.67 -5.26
N GLU A 167 12.35 24.42 -6.35
CA GLU A 167 12.94 25.77 -6.44
C GLU A 167 12.27 26.74 -5.46
N TYR A 168 10.97 26.57 -5.24
CA TYR A 168 10.20 27.40 -4.32
C TYR A 168 10.50 27.07 -2.85
N ILE A 169 10.78 25.80 -2.58
CA ILE A 169 11.13 25.34 -1.24
C ILE A 169 12.54 25.81 -0.91
N ASP A 170 13.49 25.67 -1.85
CA ASP A 170 14.85 26.20 -1.72
C ASP A 170 14.82 27.72 -1.46
N GLN A 171 14.10 28.48 -2.30
CA GLN A 171 13.96 29.93 -2.12
C GLN A 171 13.35 30.27 -0.75
N SER A 172 12.31 29.55 -0.32
CA SER A 172 11.67 29.74 0.98
C SER A 172 12.65 29.51 2.14
N LEU A 173 13.44 28.43 2.09
CA LEU A 173 14.45 28.11 3.10
C LEU A 173 15.53 29.20 3.15
N ARG A 174 16.02 29.67 2.00
CA ARG A 174 17.04 30.73 1.92
C ARG A 174 16.55 32.07 2.47
N VAL A 175 15.30 32.47 2.17
CA VAL A 175 14.69 33.69 2.74
C VAL A 175 14.59 33.62 4.26
N ASN A 176 14.35 32.43 4.82
CA ASN A 176 14.30 32.19 6.26
C ASN A 176 15.68 31.92 6.90
N LYS A 177 16.79 32.17 6.17
CA LYS A 177 18.17 31.95 6.63
C LYS A 177 18.48 30.48 6.99
N LEU A 178 17.73 29.53 6.43
CA LEU A 178 17.93 28.08 6.61
C LEU A 178 18.81 27.50 5.49
N HIS A 179 19.95 28.14 5.22
CA HIS A 179 20.83 27.78 4.10
C HIS A 179 21.30 26.33 4.14
N ALA A 180 21.71 25.83 5.31
CA ALA A 180 22.15 24.44 5.47
C ALA A 180 21.07 23.42 5.07
N GLN A 181 19.80 23.68 5.40
CA GLN A 181 18.70 22.79 4.99
C GLN A 181 18.43 22.85 3.49
N ALA A 182 18.58 24.03 2.88
CA ALA A 182 18.43 24.20 1.43
C ALA A 182 19.53 23.43 0.67
N ASP A 183 20.78 23.53 1.12
CA ASP A 183 21.92 22.86 0.50
C ASP A 183 21.85 21.33 0.66
N GLU A 184 21.44 20.84 1.84
CA GLU A 184 21.17 19.42 2.07
C GLU A 184 20.03 18.89 1.21
N LEU A 185 18.92 19.65 1.10
CA LEU A 185 17.79 19.28 0.24
C LEU A 185 18.23 19.15 -1.23
N SER A 186 19.00 20.12 -1.72
CA SER A 186 19.55 20.11 -3.09
C SER A 186 20.45 18.88 -3.32
N THR A 187 21.32 18.56 -2.36
CA THR A 187 22.19 17.38 -2.41
C THR A 187 21.36 16.10 -2.51
N VAL A 188 20.38 15.93 -1.63
CA VAL A 188 19.50 14.76 -1.60
C VAL A 188 18.71 14.58 -2.89
N LEU A 189 18.11 15.66 -3.40
CA LEU A 189 17.35 15.63 -4.65
C LEU A 189 18.24 15.33 -5.86
N THR A 190 19.53 15.71 -5.81
CA THR A 190 20.50 15.40 -6.85
C THR A 190 20.92 13.93 -6.78
N THR A 191 21.27 13.42 -5.60
CA THR A 191 21.62 12.00 -5.41
C THR A 191 20.45 11.08 -5.76
N LEU A 192 19.21 11.47 -5.47
CA LEU A 192 18.02 10.70 -5.87
C LEU A 192 17.85 10.55 -7.40
N LYS A 193 18.51 11.38 -8.22
CA LYS A 193 18.50 11.25 -9.69
C LYS A 193 19.50 10.20 -10.19
N GLU A 194 20.40 9.72 -9.35
CA GLU A 194 21.39 8.71 -9.74
C GLU A 194 20.70 7.36 -10.07
N PRO A 195 21.18 6.62 -11.08
CA PRO A 195 20.53 5.39 -11.54
C PRO A 195 20.30 4.34 -10.44
N GLN A 196 21.23 4.22 -9.49
CA GLN A 196 21.10 3.27 -8.37
C GLN A 196 19.91 3.56 -7.43
N HIS A 197 19.32 4.76 -7.52
CA HIS A 197 18.21 5.21 -6.70
C HIS A 197 16.91 5.39 -7.48
N ALA A 198 16.85 4.98 -8.76
CA ALA A 198 15.69 5.20 -9.62
C ALA A 198 14.37 4.65 -9.04
N GLU A 199 14.35 3.39 -8.61
CA GLU A 199 13.14 2.77 -8.01
C GLU A 199 12.71 3.45 -6.70
N LEU A 200 13.70 3.81 -5.87
CA LEU A 200 13.44 4.54 -4.64
C LEU A 200 12.84 5.92 -4.94
N ALA A 201 13.41 6.65 -5.90
CA ALA A 201 12.94 7.98 -6.30
C ALA A 201 11.50 7.94 -6.81
N VAL A 202 11.14 6.92 -7.60
CA VAL A 202 9.76 6.72 -8.06
C VAL A 202 8.82 6.45 -6.89
N SER A 203 9.19 5.51 -6.01
CA SER A 203 8.40 5.16 -4.83
C SER A 203 8.19 6.35 -3.88
N LEU A 204 9.23 7.16 -3.67
CA LEU A 204 9.15 8.36 -2.85
C LEU A 204 8.25 9.43 -3.46
N ARG A 205 8.28 9.65 -4.79
CA ARG A 205 7.36 10.60 -5.45
C ARG A 205 5.90 10.21 -5.27
N HIS A 206 5.58 8.91 -5.26
CA HIS A 206 4.22 8.45 -5.03
C HIS A 206 3.78 8.73 -3.60
N LEU A 207 4.61 8.38 -2.63
CA LEU A 207 4.31 8.64 -1.24
C LEU A 207 4.37 10.13 -0.88
N ALA A 208 5.10 10.95 -1.63
CA ALA A 208 5.06 12.40 -1.54
C ALA A 208 3.69 12.97 -1.84
N LYS A 209 2.98 12.42 -2.84
CA LYS A 209 1.59 12.81 -3.12
C LYS A 209 0.67 12.50 -1.95
N VAL A 210 0.77 11.29 -1.40
CA VAL A 210 -0.04 10.85 -0.25
C VAL A 210 0.25 11.71 0.97
N PHE A 211 1.53 11.86 1.32
CA PHE A 211 1.99 12.64 2.46
C PHE A 211 1.55 14.10 2.36
N CYS A 212 1.92 14.78 1.26
CA CYS A 212 1.61 16.19 1.10
C CYS A 212 0.10 16.42 0.97
N GLY A 213 -0.58 15.62 0.14
CA GLY A 213 -2.01 15.77 -0.10
C GLY A 213 -2.83 15.60 1.18
N THR A 214 -2.48 14.63 2.03
CA THR A 214 -3.12 14.44 3.34
C THR A 214 -2.89 15.65 4.24
N LEU A 215 -1.65 16.12 4.36
CA LEU A 215 -1.32 17.28 5.19
C LEU A 215 -1.99 18.57 4.69
N PHE A 216 -2.11 18.75 3.38
CA PHE A 216 -2.84 19.88 2.81
C PHE A 216 -4.33 19.85 3.16
N LEU A 217 -4.98 18.68 3.13
CA LEU A 217 -6.39 18.58 3.50
C LEU A 217 -6.63 18.82 4.99
N GLU A 218 -5.74 18.31 5.83
CA GLU A 218 -5.93 18.33 7.28
C GLU A 218 -5.48 19.66 7.91
N TYR A 219 -4.34 20.20 7.49
CA TYR A 219 -3.70 21.33 8.15
C TYR A 219 -3.71 22.63 7.34
N GLN A 220 -3.88 22.57 6.01
CA GLN A 220 -3.89 23.76 5.14
C GLN A 220 -4.97 23.69 4.05
N PRO A 221 -6.26 23.47 4.40
CA PRO A 221 -7.32 23.28 3.41
C PRO A 221 -7.55 24.51 2.53
N ILE A 222 -7.08 25.69 2.96
CA ILE A 222 -7.04 26.93 2.18
C ILE A 222 -6.15 26.82 0.92
N MET A 223 -5.09 26.02 0.97
CA MET A 223 -4.21 25.83 -0.19
C MET A 223 -4.79 24.87 -1.23
N VAL A 224 -5.82 24.09 -0.88
CA VAL A 224 -6.44 23.11 -1.77
C VAL A 224 -7.57 23.75 -2.55
N SER A 225 -7.54 23.61 -3.88
CA SER A 225 -8.60 24.13 -4.73
C SER A 225 -9.87 23.29 -4.59
N GLU A 226 -11.04 23.90 -4.80
CA GLU A 226 -12.30 23.16 -4.81
C GLU A 226 -12.31 22.09 -5.91
N ALA A 227 -11.84 22.44 -7.12
CA ALA A 227 -11.65 21.49 -8.21
C ALA A 227 -10.71 20.33 -7.83
N GLY A 228 -9.61 20.61 -7.13
CA GLY A 228 -8.67 19.61 -6.62
C GLY A 228 -9.29 18.66 -5.60
N ARG A 229 -10.12 19.18 -4.68
CA ARG A 229 -10.89 18.36 -3.73
C ARG A 229 -11.87 17.44 -4.45
N ILE A 230 -12.64 17.98 -5.40
CA ILE A 230 -13.62 17.21 -6.19
C ILE A 230 -12.91 16.11 -7.00
N LEU A 231 -11.78 16.44 -7.63
CA LEU A 231 -10.99 15.47 -8.39
C LEU A 231 -10.50 14.32 -7.50
N LEU A 232 -9.96 14.63 -6.32
CA LEU A 232 -9.54 13.60 -5.37
C LEU A 232 -10.70 12.69 -4.95
N GLN A 233 -11.85 13.27 -4.58
CA GLN A 233 -13.04 12.51 -4.20
C GLN A 233 -13.53 11.61 -5.35
N THR A 234 -13.49 12.11 -6.57
CA THR A 234 -13.87 11.36 -7.77
C THR A 234 -12.94 10.17 -8.01
N ASN A 235 -11.63 10.37 -7.87
CA ASN A 235 -10.65 9.30 -8.03
C ASN A 235 -10.77 8.24 -6.92
N ILE A 236 -11.06 8.64 -5.68
CA ILE A 236 -11.34 7.70 -4.58
C ILE A 236 -12.56 6.85 -4.91
N ALA A 237 -13.67 7.46 -5.32
CA ALA A 237 -14.90 6.74 -5.66
C ALA A 237 -14.67 5.75 -6.82
N ALA A 238 -13.89 6.13 -7.83
CA ALA A 238 -13.53 5.25 -8.93
C ALA A 238 -12.66 4.06 -8.48
N ASP A 239 -11.65 4.29 -7.65
CA ASP A 239 -10.78 3.23 -7.12
C ASP A 239 -11.54 2.28 -6.17
N ASP A 240 -12.46 2.80 -5.35
CA ASP A 240 -13.34 2.00 -4.49
C ASP A 240 -14.29 1.13 -5.31
N ALA A 241 -14.88 1.67 -6.39
CA ALA A 241 -15.71 0.90 -7.32
C ALA A 241 -14.91 -0.21 -8.01
N ALA A 242 -13.68 0.08 -8.44
CA ALA A 242 -12.78 -0.92 -9.02
C ALA A 242 -12.42 -2.03 -8.01
N ARG A 243 -12.15 -1.67 -6.75
CA ARG A 243 -11.90 -2.63 -5.67
C ARG A 243 -13.13 -3.49 -5.36
N ALA A 244 -14.32 -2.89 -5.33
CA ALA A 244 -15.57 -3.62 -5.16
C ALA A 244 -15.80 -4.63 -6.29
N ALA A 245 -15.57 -4.23 -7.54
CA ALA A 245 -15.66 -5.12 -8.70
C ALA A 245 -14.66 -6.28 -8.63
N ARG A 246 -13.39 -6.01 -8.28
CA ARG A 246 -12.37 -7.06 -8.06
C ARG A 246 -12.79 -8.02 -6.95
N ARG A 247 -13.28 -7.52 -5.82
CA ARG A 247 -13.77 -8.36 -4.71
C ARG A 247 -14.98 -9.22 -5.13
N ALA A 248 -15.93 -8.65 -5.86
CA ALA A 248 -17.07 -9.39 -6.39
C ALA A 248 -16.64 -10.51 -7.35
N LYS A 249 -15.69 -10.21 -8.25
CA LYS A 249 -15.07 -11.20 -9.13
C LYS A 249 -14.46 -12.34 -8.32
N ILE A 250 -13.57 -12.04 -7.35
CA ILE A 250 -12.93 -13.03 -6.46
C ILE A 250 -13.97 -13.87 -5.70
N GLN A 251 -15.05 -13.26 -5.19
CA GLN A 251 -16.11 -14.01 -4.52
C GLN A 251 -16.87 -14.94 -5.48
N GLY A 252 -17.12 -14.50 -6.71
CA GLY A 252 -17.66 -15.35 -7.78
C GLY A 252 -16.77 -16.56 -8.04
N TRP A 253 -15.46 -16.35 -8.14
CA TRP A 253 -14.46 -17.43 -8.29
C TRP A 253 -14.48 -18.41 -7.13
N LYS A 254 -14.47 -17.91 -5.89
CA LYS A 254 -14.55 -18.77 -4.69
C LYS A 254 -15.79 -19.65 -4.71
N LYS A 255 -16.93 -19.12 -5.15
CA LYS A 255 -18.17 -19.88 -5.29
C LYS A 255 -18.04 -20.97 -6.36
N VAL A 256 -17.54 -20.65 -7.55
CA VAL A 256 -17.32 -21.64 -8.64
C VAL A 256 -16.37 -22.75 -8.19
N ILE A 257 -15.21 -22.39 -7.63
CA ILE A 257 -14.22 -23.34 -7.13
C ILE A 257 -14.84 -24.24 -6.05
N SER A 258 -15.61 -23.68 -5.12
CA SER A 258 -16.29 -24.46 -4.07
C SER A 258 -17.26 -25.48 -4.66
N THR A 259 -18.13 -25.06 -5.60
CA THR A 259 -19.10 -25.95 -6.24
C THR A 259 -18.43 -27.06 -7.05
N GLU A 260 -17.42 -26.72 -7.86
CA GLU A 260 -16.72 -27.71 -8.68
C GLU A 260 -15.87 -28.66 -7.81
N TYR A 261 -15.31 -28.19 -6.69
CA TYR A 261 -14.63 -29.03 -5.71
C TYR A 261 -15.58 -30.03 -5.04
N GLU A 262 -16.79 -29.60 -4.65
CA GLU A 262 -17.82 -30.51 -4.12
C GLU A 262 -18.24 -31.57 -5.15
N ALA A 263 -18.34 -31.17 -6.43
CA ALA A 263 -18.65 -32.11 -7.52
C ALA A 263 -17.54 -33.15 -7.71
N ILE A 264 -16.27 -32.73 -7.72
CA ILE A 264 -15.11 -33.64 -7.77
C ILE A 264 -15.15 -34.61 -6.59
N ARG A 265 -15.35 -34.10 -5.36
CA ARG A 265 -15.39 -34.94 -4.16
C ARG A 265 -16.52 -35.97 -4.23
N ALA A 266 -17.71 -35.56 -4.66
CA ALA A 266 -18.85 -36.48 -4.82
C ALA A 266 -18.59 -37.56 -5.88
N ASP A 267 -17.91 -37.23 -6.98
CA ASP A 267 -17.54 -38.21 -8.01
C ASP A 267 -16.43 -39.16 -7.54
N VAL A 268 -15.43 -38.67 -6.78
CA VAL A 268 -14.41 -39.52 -6.14
C VAL A 268 -15.05 -40.49 -5.15
N ASP A 269 -15.90 -40.00 -4.23
CA ASP A 269 -16.59 -40.84 -3.25
C ASP A 269 -17.49 -41.91 -3.91
N ARG A 270 -17.99 -41.65 -5.11
CA ARG A 270 -18.77 -42.62 -5.90
C ARG A 270 -17.87 -43.62 -6.60
N LEU A 271 -16.76 -43.19 -7.18
CA LEU A 271 -15.76 -44.08 -7.78
C LEU A 271 -15.21 -45.05 -6.74
N GLU A 272 -14.87 -44.59 -5.53
CA GLU A 272 -14.43 -45.44 -4.43
C GLU A 272 -15.49 -46.47 -4.01
N ARG A 273 -16.78 -46.06 -3.97
CA ARG A 273 -17.90 -46.99 -3.70
C ARG A 273 -18.06 -48.02 -4.81
N MET A 274 -17.88 -47.64 -6.07
CA MET A 274 -17.91 -48.55 -7.21
C MET A 274 -16.75 -49.54 -7.18
N ASP A 275 -15.54 -49.10 -6.82
CA ASP A 275 -14.37 -49.97 -6.69
C ASP A 275 -14.57 -51.00 -5.56
N LYS A 276 -15.16 -50.59 -4.42
CA LYS A 276 -15.56 -51.51 -3.35
C LYS A 276 -16.64 -52.50 -3.79
N ALA A 277 -17.61 -52.08 -4.60
CA ALA A 277 -18.68 -52.93 -5.10
C ALA A 277 -18.24 -53.88 -6.22
N GLN A 278 -17.18 -53.54 -6.98
CA GLN A 278 -16.67 -54.37 -8.06
C GLN A 278 -16.09 -55.71 -7.57
N ALA A 279 -15.66 -55.79 -6.31
CA ALA A 279 -15.33 -57.05 -5.65
C ALA A 279 -16.49 -58.07 -5.70
N GLN A 280 -17.72 -57.64 -6.00
CA GLN A 280 -18.93 -58.47 -6.05
C GLN A 280 -19.51 -58.65 -7.47
N ARG A 281 -19.26 -57.75 -8.44
CA ARG A 281 -19.81 -57.83 -9.83
C ARG A 281 -18.88 -57.16 -10.89
N PRO A 282 -18.11 -57.92 -11.69
CA PRO A 282 -17.04 -57.37 -12.53
C PRO A 282 -17.47 -56.77 -13.89
N ALA A 283 -18.55 -57.25 -14.54
CA ALA A 283 -18.81 -56.94 -15.96
C ALA A 283 -19.69 -55.69 -16.22
N ALA A 284 -20.57 -55.30 -15.29
CA ALA A 284 -21.50 -54.18 -15.50
C ALA A 284 -20.88 -52.78 -15.21
N SER A 285 -19.67 -52.72 -14.65
CA SER A 285 -19.13 -51.50 -14.01
C SER A 285 -18.05 -50.75 -14.81
N ALA A 286 -17.55 -51.29 -15.94
CA ALA A 286 -16.44 -50.70 -16.67
C ALA A 286 -16.83 -49.46 -17.50
N ARG A 287 -17.94 -49.53 -18.24
CA ARG A 287 -18.42 -48.45 -19.13
C ARG A 287 -18.86 -47.21 -18.33
N GLU A 288 -19.55 -47.44 -17.21
CA GLU A 288 -20.02 -46.38 -16.31
C GLU A 288 -18.84 -45.65 -15.63
N ARG A 289 -17.79 -46.39 -15.28
CA ARG A 289 -16.57 -45.84 -14.67
C ARG A 289 -15.77 -44.99 -15.64
N THR A 290 -15.61 -45.43 -16.88
CA THR A 290 -14.95 -44.63 -17.94
C THR A 290 -15.72 -43.33 -18.20
N GLY A 291 -17.05 -43.37 -18.18
CA GLY A 291 -17.89 -42.16 -18.27
C GLY A 291 -17.66 -41.19 -17.11
N ARG A 292 -17.57 -41.70 -15.88
CA ARG A 292 -17.31 -40.92 -14.66
C ARG A 292 -15.91 -40.31 -14.64
N TYR A 293 -14.86 -41.08 -14.97
CA TYR A 293 -13.50 -40.55 -15.11
C TYR A 293 -13.42 -39.43 -16.14
N ARG A 294 -14.11 -39.58 -17.27
CA ARG A 294 -14.19 -38.53 -18.30
C ARG A 294 -14.91 -37.28 -17.78
N GLY A 295 -15.97 -37.46 -16.97
CA GLY A 295 -16.66 -36.37 -16.27
C GLY A 295 -15.75 -35.63 -15.29
N LEU A 296 -15.02 -36.36 -14.45
CA LEU A 296 -14.06 -35.82 -13.49
C LEU A 296 -12.97 -35.00 -14.19
N MET A 297 -12.37 -35.54 -15.25
CA MET A 297 -11.36 -34.84 -16.05
C MET A 297 -11.92 -33.59 -16.75
N GLY A 298 -13.19 -33.63 -17.17
CA GLY A 298 -13.89 -32.46 -17.71
C GLY A 298 -14.04 -31.36 -16.66
N THR A 299 -14.41 -31.73 -15.44
CA THR A 299 -14.52 -30.80 -14.29
C THR A 299 -13.16 -30.21 -13.89
N MET A 300 -12.12 -31.04 -13.77
CA MET A 300 -10.75 -30.56 -13.48
C MET A 300 -10.23 -29.62 -14.58
N ARG A 301 -10.53 -29.91 -15.84
CA ARG A 301 -10.19 -29.03 -16.97
C ARG A 301 -10.93 -27.69 -16.89
N ARG A 302 -12.21 -27.66 -16.49
CA ARG A 302 -12.95 -26.40 -16.26
C ARG A 302 -12.31 -25.57 -15.16
N ILE A 303 -11.93 -26.17 -14.03
CA ILE A 303 -11.22 -25.47 -12.94
C ILE A 303 -9.88 -24.92 -13.45
N ALA A 304 -9.10 -25.73 -14.18
CA ALA A 304 -7.81 -25.30 -14.73
C ALA A 304 -7.96 -24.17 -15.75
N SER A 305 -8.94 -24.25 -16.66
CA SER A 305 -9.25 -23.17 -17.61
C SER A 305 -9.70 -21.91 -16.91
N ALA A 306 -10.54 -22.04 -15.88
CA ALA A 306 -10.98 -20.90 -15.09
C ALA A 306 -9.77 -20.27 -14.36
N ALA A 307 -8.82 -21.05 -13.83
CA ALA A 307 -7.59 -20.54 -13.23
C ALA A 307 -6.58 -19.92 -14.24
N TRP A 308 -6.57 -20.36 -15.50
CA TRP A 308 -5.59 -19.93 -16.52
C TRP A 308 -5.99 -18.67 -17.30
N PHE A 309 -7.26 -18.31 -17.38
CA PHE A 309 -7.69 -17.11 -18.12
C PHE A 309 -7.47 -15.78 -17.36
N ASP A 310 -6.90 -15.82 -16.15
CA ASP A 310 -6.59 -14.61 -15.35
C ASP A 310 -5.09 -14.46 -15.01
N SER A 311 -4.21 -15.35 -15.49
CA SER A 311 -2.81 -14.94 -15.66
C SER A 311 -2.78 -13.99 -16.84
N ASP A 312 -2.75 -12.69 -16.58
CA ASP A 312 -2.34 -11.72 -17.59
C ASP A 312 -1.12 -12.32 -18.30
N PRO A 313 -1.13 -12.50 -19.63
CA PRO A 313 0.09 -12.89 -20.31
C PRO A 313 1.14 -11.85 -19.91
N PRO A 314 2.36 -12.26 -19.48
CA PRO A 314 3.39 -11.29 -19.14
C PRO A 314 3.47 -10.32 -20.31
N SER A 315 3.22 -9.04 -20.02
CA SER A 315 3.24 -7.98 -21.02
C SER A 315 4.58 -8.12 -21.74
N ARG A 316 4.53 -8.62 -22.98
CA ARG A 316 5.71 -8.67 -23.83
C ARG A 316 6.08 -7.23 -24.08
N GLY A 317 7.11 -6.77 -23.38
CA GLY A 317 7.70 -5.45 -23.59
C GLY A 317 7.95 -5.23 -25.08
N ARG A 318 7.44 -4.11 -25.56
CA ARG A 318 8.01 -3.35 -26.67
C ARG A 318 8.32 -1.97 -26.14
#